data_AF-A0A972X1B1-F1
#
_entry.id   AF-A0A972X1B1-F1
#
_cell.length_a   1.000
_cell.length_b   1.000
_cell.length_c   1.000
_cell.angle_alpha   90.00
_cell.angle_beta   90.00
_cell.angle_gamma   90.00
#
_symmetry.space_group_name_H-M   'P 1'
#
loop_
_entity.id
_entity.type
_entity.pdbx_description
1 polymer ?
#
loop_
_entity_poly.entity_id
_entity_poly.type
_entity_poly.pdbx_seq_one_letter_code
_entity_poly.pdbx_strand_id
1 'polypeptide(L)'
;MIRSLLVILYLFSLLSCSTTSFTLRNESSLLSKEEILSDPEYPLASAFDAILRGLPNHESFYESSKLNCVKKSSSALCGPFRKLKVLKQLLVQKNAIYTPLATKPLVPLTPTFSKSTILNWTSLRKTQIPNLLKGFLGLTQPELFLIANRSIKENRCPNNTAIATAATLEDYLPDNISYATLAALYVKGGNCSKTNLNDREHFWTRAGIFYFWNKDYKAAAKILSKIDPTDAYSGRATYWLYRSKKELNDSVGVATALNRLAKQHRFSFHNLVASYYENREPIPEYSRTISFANRSVKFNKFNNDIASVEILKRLGFAESAYLIVDWLLTQPSVLEPAVRLYLAQMGDDHAKVVQLPGILMFHPELISKESITLNYPRAFFPLFQNSSGSISPYLLLAIARRESSFYPRAVSPANAQGLLQMNPDTVKALHPDETFNLLDPETNISIASGYLSKVLAEMKGNLPQALAAYNAGEVQVHNWEKRYPTKDVILGIDLIPYRETRDYVANVLSTYYWYRKIYENNSDFKQLFP
;
A
#
# COMPACT_ATOMS: atom_id res chain seq x y z
N MET A 1 -34.36 31.61 -21.89
CA MET A 1 -35.42 30.59 -21.92
C MET A 1 -35.12 29.57 -20.82
N ILE A 2 -35.54 29.87 -19.58
CA ILE A 2 -36.52 29.08 -18.78
C ILE A 2 -35.93 27.68 -18.49
N ARG A 3 -35.22 27.40 -17.38
CA ARG A 3 -35.56 27.52 -15.93
C ARG A 3 -37.02 27.15 -15.62
N SER A 4 -37.17 25.99 -14.94
CA SER A 4 -38.22 25.64 -13.98
C SER A 4 -39.12 24.45 -14.35
N LEU A 5 -39.45 23.67 -13.31
CA LEU A 5 -40.33 22.48 -13.21
C LEU A 5 -39.70 21.14 -13.65
N LEU A 6 -39.46 20.14 -12.79
CA LEU A 6 -40.08 19.79 -11.51
C LEU A 6 -39.06 19.25 -10.49
N VAL A 7 -38.83 20.07 -9.46
CA VAL A 7 -38.78 19.59 -8.07
C VAL A 7 -40.24 19.37 -7.67
N ILE A 8 -40.59 18.13 -7.34
CA ILE A 8 -41.60 17.68 -6.35
C ILE A 8 -41.70 16.16 -6.56
N LEU A 9 -41.07 15.42 -5.65
CA LEU A 9 -41.57 14.20 -5.01
C LEU A 9 -40.45 13.68 -4.09
N TYR A 10 -40.13 14.51 -3.09
CA TYR A 10 -39.65 14.04 -1.81
C TYR A 10 -40.84 14.18 -0.86
N LEU A 11 -41.04 13.17 -0.03
CA LEU A 11 -41.90 13.08 1.16
C LEU A 11 -43.28 12.41 1.02
N PHE A 12 -43.28 11.19 1.59
CA PHE A 12 -44.37 10.47 2.25
C PHE A 12 -45.46 9.79 1.41
N SER A 13 -45.28 8.49 1.21
CA SER A 13 -46.24 7.54 1.75
C SER A 13 -45.53 6.32 2.34
N LEU A 14 -45.65 6.23 3.67
CA LEU A 14 -45.40 5.05 4.48
C LEU A 14 -46.29 3.91 3.97
N LEU A 15 -45.67 2.80 3.55
CA LEU A 15 -46.27 1.47 3.58
C LEU A 15 -45.14 0.48 3.86
N SER A 16 -44.97 0.22 5.15
CA SER A 16 -44.55 -1.06 5.74
C SER A 16 -43.88 -2.06 4.79
N CYS A 17 -42.56 -1.97 4.67
CA CYS A 17 -41.73 -3.16 4.53
C CYS A 17 -40.91 -3.25 5.80
N SER A 18 -41.13 -4.33 6.55
CA SER A 18 -40.44 -4.66 7.79
C SER A 18 -38.94 -4.42 7.64
N THR A 19 -38.44 -3.41 8.34
CA THR A 19 -37.04 -3.31 8.72
C THR A 19 -36.76 -4.43 9.72
N THR A 20 -36.53 -5.65 9.22
CA THR A 20 -35.66 -6.55 9.97
C THR A 20 -34.28 -5.91 9.96
N SER A 21 -34.05 -5.07 10.98
CA SER A 21 -32.71 -4.77 11.44
C SER A 21 -32.09 -6.11 11.84
N PHE A 22 -31.40 -6.74 10.91
CA PHE A 22 -30.43 -7.74 11.27
C PHE A 22 -29.30 -6.94 11.91
N THR A 23 -29.37 -6.78 13.23
CA THR A 23 -28.18 -6.45 14.02
C THR A 23 -27.11 -7.41 13.54
N LEU A 24 -25.96 -6.86 13.14
CA LEU A 24 -24.75 -7.63 12.96
C LEU A 24 -24.57 -8.41 14.27
N ARG A 25 -24.95 -9.70 14.28
CA ARG A 25 -24.41 -10.62 15.25
C ARG A 25 -22.92 -10.51 15.05
N ASN A 26 -22.22 -10.07 16.09
CA ASN A 26 -20.77 -10.12 16.16
C ASN A 26 -20.29 -11.47 15.58
N GLU A 27 -19.07 -11.51 15.06
CA GLU A 27 -18.38 -12.73 14.59
C GLU A 27 -18.33 -13.88 15.64
N SER A 28 -18.96 -13.71 16.80
CA SER A 28 -19.05 -14.60 17.96
C SER A 28 -20.34 -15.44 18.05
N SER A 29 -21.08 -15.71 16.97
CA SER A 29 -22.12 -16.76 17.02
C SER A 29 -22.11 -17.63 15.78
N LEU A 30 -21.03 -18.40 15.61
CA LEU A 30 -21.17 -19.67 14.89
C LEU A 30 -22.28 -20.45 15.57
N LEU A 31 -23.17 -21.03 14.77
CA LEU A 31 -24.19 -21.94 15.28
C LEU A 31 -23.51 -23.09 16.04
N SER A 32 -24.16 -23.60 17.09
CA SER A 32 -23.74 -24.83 17.74
C SER A 32 -23.69 -25.96 16.71
N LYS A 33 -22.94 -27.03 17.00
CA LYS A 33 -22.88 -28.18 16.09
C LYS A 33 -24.27 -28.75 15.78
N GLU A 34 -25.16 -28.79 16.77
CA GLU A 34 -26.55 -29.24 16.60
C GLU A 34 -27.34 -28.28 15.71
N GLU A 35 -27.20 -26.98 15.93
CA GLU A 35 -27.86 -25.95 15.12
C GLU A 35 -27.39 -25.99 13.66
N ILE A 36 -26.08 -26.15 13.40
CA ILE A 36 -25.51 -26.29 12.05
C ILE A 36 -26.12 -27.49 11.33
N LEU A 37 -26.12 -28.66 11.96
CA LEU A 37 -26.63 -29.90 11.35
C LEU A 37 -28.14 -29.85 11.08
N SER A 38 -28.87 -29.03 11.84
CA SER A 38 -30.30 -28.80 11.66
C SER A 38 -30.66 -27.70 10.64
N ASP A 39 -29.70 -26.87 10.21
CA ASP A 39 -29.95 -25.78 9.26
C ASP A 39 -30.32 -26.37 7.87
N PRO A 40 -31.46 -25.97 7.27
CA PRO A 40 -31.93 -26.53 6.00
C PRO A 40 -31.02 -26.24 4.80
N GLU A 41 -30.12 -25.26 4.91
CA GLU A 41 -29.11 -24.93 3.90
C GLU A 41 -27.81 -25.71 4.09
N TYR A 42 -27.58 -26.34 5.25
CA TYR A 42 -26.34 -27.04 5.57
C TYR A 42 -25.94 -28.12 4.55
N PRO A 43 -26.83 -29.01 4.08
CA PRO A 43 -26.45 -30.02 3.10
C PRO A 43 -25.91 -29.41 1.80
N LEU A 44 -26.53 -28.31 1.35
CA LEU A 44 -26.13 -27.62 0.12
C LEU A 44 -24.82 -26.84 0.33
N ALA A 45 -24.66 -26.18 1.49
CA ALA A 45 -23.43 -25.48 1.87
C ALA A 45 -22.23 -26.44 2.02
N SER A 46 -22.43 -27.57 2.68
CA SER A 46 -21.40 -28.60 2.87
C SER A 46 -20.98 -29.21 1.54
N ALA A 47 -21.94 -29.49 0.64
CA ALA A 47 -21.63 -30.00 -0.69
C ALA A 47 -20.85 -28.95 -1.53
N PHE A 48 -21.23 -27.68 -1.44
CA PHE A 48 -20.53 -26.58 -2.10
C PHE A 48 -19.07 -26.50 -1.68
N ASP A 49 -18.82 -26.51 -0.37
CA ASP A 49 -17.48 -26.46 0.22
C ASP A 49 -16.64 -27.67 -0.21
N ALA A 50 -17.22 -28.88 -0.14
CA ALA A 50 -16.55 -30.10 -0.56
C ALA A 50 -16.13 -30.08 -2.04
N ILE A 51 -16.98 -29.55 -2.93
CA ILE A 51 -16.68 -29.44 -4.36
C ILE A 51 -15.59 -28.40 -4.63
N LEU A 52 -15.61 -27.27 -3.92
CA LEU A 52 -14.59 -26.23 -4.06
C LEU A 52 -13.22 -26.74 -3.60
N ARG A 53 -13.17 -27.42 -2.45
CA ARG A 53 -11.94 -27.94 -1.84
C ARG A 53 -11.46 -29.25 -2.46
N GLY A 54 -12.20 -29.81 -3.42
CA GLY A 54 -11.82 -31.03 -4.11
C GLY A 54 -11.81 -32.27 -3.21
N LEU A 55 -12.68 -32.31 -2.20
CA LEU A 55 -12.78 -33.45 -1.28
C LEU A 55 -13.27 -34.73 -2.01
N PRO A 56 -13.02 -35.92 -1.44
CA PRO A 56 -13.52 -37.18 -1.98
C PRO A 56 -15.05 -37.15 -2.24
N ASN A 57 -15.51 -37.83 -3.28
CA ASN A 57 -16.92 -37.92 -3.70
C ASN A 57 -17.56 -36.63 -4.26
N HIS A 58 -16.77 -35.61 -4.63
CA HIS A 58 -17.31 -34.34 -5.15
C HIS A 58 -18.21 -34.48 -6.40
N GLU A 59 -18.07 -35.50 -7.24
CA GLU A 59 -18.99 -35.76 -8.37
C GLU A 59 -20.41 -36.11 -7.91
N SER A 60 -20.52 -36.96 -6.87
CA SER A 60 -21.81 -37.30 -6.25
C SER A 60 -22.45 -36.08 -5.57
N PHE A 61 -21.64 -35.27 -4.89
CA PHE A 61 -22.10 -33.99 -4.34
C PHE A 61 -22.54 -33.01 -5.43
N TYR A 62 -21.87 -33.01 -6.59
CA TYR A 62 -22.21 -32.14 -7.70
C TYR A 62 -23.58 -32.49 -8.30
N GLU A 63 -23.82 -33.76 -8.65
CA GLU A 63 -25.08 -34.17 -9.26
C GLU A 63 -26.27 -34.03 -8.29
N SER A 64 -26.09 -34.38 -7.01
CA SER A 64 -27.12 -34.16 -5.98
C SER A 64 -27.41 -32.68 -5.74
N SER A 65 -26.38 -31.83 -5.70
CA SER A 65 -26.55 -30.37 -5.53
C SER A 65 -27.19 -29.72 -6.74
N LYS A 66 -26.85 -30.16 -7.96
CA LYS A 66 -27.48 -29.71 -9.20
C LYS A 66 -28.97 -30.03 -9.18
N LEU A 67 -29.34 -31.26 -8.81
CA LEU A 67 -30.74 -31.66 -8.63
C LEU A 67 -31.44 -30.83 -7.55
N ASN A 68 -30.76 -30.58 -6.42
CA ASN A 68 -31.29 -29.75 -5.35
C ASN A 68 -31.47 -28.29 -5.77
N CYS A 69 -30.59 -27.72 -6.59
CA CYS A 69 -30.76 -26.35 -7.11
C CYS A 69 -31.81 -26.24 -8.22
N VAL A 70 -32.18 -27.35 -8.85
CA VAL A 70 -33.35 -27.43 -9.73
C VAL A 70 -34.64 -27.51 -8.88
N LYS A 71 -34.64 -28.30 -7.80
CA LYS A 71 -35.82 -28.50 -6.91
C LYS A 71 -36.08 -27.35 -5.93
N LYS A 72 -35.02 -26.78 -5.35
CA LYS A 72 -35.00 -25.63 -4.42
C LYS A 72 -34.44 -24.39 -5.13
N SER A 73 -35.14 -23.91 -6.16
CA SER A 73 -34.68 -22.78 -6.99
C SER A 73 -34.51 -21.46 -6.22
N SER A 74 -35.06 -21.37 -4.99
CA SER A 74 -35.03 -20.18 -4.13
C SER A 74 -33.81 -20.06 -3.22
N SER A 75 -32.99 -21.10 -3.04
CA SER A 75 -31.80 -21.00 -2.18
C SER A 75 -30.75 -20.05 -2.77
N ALA A 76 -30.22 -19.16 -1.93
CA ALA A 76 -29.16 -18.22 -2.30
C ALA A 76 -27.85 -18.94 -2.71
N LEU A 77 -27.59 -20.14 -2.16
CA LEU A 77 -26.40 -20.94 -2.48
C LEU A 77 -26.35 -21.40 -3.94
N CYS A 78 -27.50 -21.51 -4.61
CA CYS A 78 -27.56 -21.93 -6.01
C CYS A 78 -26.92 -20.94 -6.99
N GLY A 79 -26.79 -19.67 -6.61
CA GLY A 79 -26.06 -18.66 -7.38
C GLY A 79 -24.57 -18.98 -7.49
N PRO A 80 -23.83 -19.11 -6.37
CA PRO A 80 -22.43 -19.55 -6.34
C PRO A 80 -22.19 -20.93 -6.96
N PHE A 81 -23.10 -21.89 -6.79
CA PHE A 81 -22.98 -23.22 -7.44
C PHE A 81 -22.85 -23.13 -8.95
N ARG A 82 -23.63 -22.24 -9.60
CA ARG A 82 -23.54 -21.99 -11.04
C ARG A 82 -22.22 -21.32 -11.46
N LYS A 83 -21.45 -20.80 -10.49
CA LYS A 83 -20.16 -20.12 -10.69
C LYS A 83 -18.95 -20.96 -10.26
N LEU A 84 -19.14 -22.24 -9.93
CA LEU A 84 -18.07 -23.14 -9.44
C LEU A 84 -16.80 -23.11 -10.31
N LYS A 85 -16.94 -23.04 -11.64
CA LYS A 85 -15.77 -22.95 -12.54
C LYS A 85 -14.92 -21.71 -12.27
N VAL A 86 -15.55 -20.55 -12.09
CA VAL A 86 -14.86 -19.28 -11.81
C VAL A 86 -14.24 -19.31 -10.41
N LEU A 87 -14.98 -19.79 -9.42
CA LEU A 87 -14.50 -19.86 -8.03
C LEU A 87 -13.33 -20.86 -7.86
N LYS A 88 -13.36 -22.00 -8.57
CA LYS A 88 -12.23 -22.93 -8.62
C LYS A 88 -10.98 -22.30 -9.25
N GLN A 89 -11.14 -21.51 -10.30
CA GLN A 89 -10.01 -20.78 -10.89
C GLN A 89 -9.41 -19.77 -9.92
N LEU A 90 -10.24 -19.03 -9.17
CA LEU A 90 -9.76 -18.12 -8.13
C LEU A 90 -9.04 -18.85 -7.00
N LEU A 91 -9.55 -20.02 -6.57
CA LEU A 91 -8.88 -20.84 -5.57
C LEU A 91 -7.50 -21.33 -6.06
N VAL A 92 -7.40 -21.77 -7.32
CA VAL A 92 -6.12 -22.14 -7.93
C VAL A 92 -5.16 -20.95 -7.96
N GLN A 93 -5.64 -19.77 -8.34
CA GLN A 93 -4.84 -18.54 -8.34
C GLN A 93 -4.37 -18.16 -6.94
N LYS A 94 -5.25 -18.27 -5.93
CA LYS A 94 -4.93 -17.99 -4.51
C LYS A 94 -3.96 -19.00 -3.91
N ASN A 95 -3.86 -20.20 -4.50
CA ASN A 95 -2.90 -21.22 -4.08
C ASN A 95 -1.61 -21.20 -4.93
N ALA A 96 -1.56 -20.40 -5.99
CA ALA A 96 -0.41 -20.30 -6.87
C ALA A 96 0.74 -19.52 -6.21
N ILE A 97 1.97 -19.99 -6.41
CA ILE A 97 3.16 -19.22 -6.08
C ILE A 97 3.32 -18.16 -7.16
N TYR A 98 3.31 -16.88 -6.77
CA TYR A 98 3.55 -15.79 -7.70
C TYR A 98 5.02 -15.81 -8.13
N THR A 99 5.29 -16.09 -9.40
CA THR A 99 6.65 -16.06 -9.97
C THR A 99 6.74 -14.88 -10.94
N PRO A 100 7.56 -13.86 -10.66
CA PRO A 100 7.65 -12.69 -11.52
C PRO A 100 8.36 -12.98 -12.83
N LEU A 101 8.04 -12.20 -13.86
CA LEU A 101 8.68 -12.31 -15.16
C LEU A 101 10.15 -11.90 -15.09
N ALA A 102 11.02 -12.65 -15.77
CA ALA A 102 12.43 -12.32 -15.89
C ALA A 102 12.62 -10.94 -16.54
N THR A 103 13.43 -10.09 -15.91
CA THR A 103 13.78 -8.77 -16.45
C THR A 103 14.87 -8.89 -17.52
N LYS A 104 14.72 -8.19 -18.64
CA LYS A 104 15.77 -8.12 -19.68
C LYS A 104 17.03 -7.44 -19.15
N PRO A 105 18.24 -7.90 -19.56
CA PRO A 105 19.49 -7.28 -19.14
C PRO A 105 19.63 -5.84 -19.67
N LEU A 106 20.14 -4.95 -18.82
CA LEU A 106 20.39 -3.54 -19.16
C LEU A 106 21.63 -3.39 -20.04
N VAL A 107 21.50 -2.64 -21.14
CA VAL A 107 22.60 -2.28 -22.06
C VAL A 107 23.12 -0.89 -21.70
N PRO A 108 24.35 -0.75 -21.17
CA PRO A 108 24.87 0.54 -20.74
C PRO A 108 25.13 1.48 -21.93
N LEU A 109 24.96 2.79 -21.71
CA LEU A 109 25.43 3.82 -22.63
C LEU A 109 26.33 4.82 -21.90
N THR A 110 27.63 4.76 -22.18
CA THR A 110 28.64 5.63 -21.56
C THR A 110 28.80 6.93 -22.36
N PRO A 111 28.91 8.10 -21.69
CA PRO A 111 29.28 9.35 -22.35
C PRO A 111 30.67 9.31 -22.97
N THR A 112 30.83 9.91 -24.14
CA THR A 112 32.13 10.09 -24.78
C THR A 112 32.54 11.55 -24.79
N PHE A 113 33.79 11.83 -24.43
CA PHE A 113 34.30 13.18 -24.21
C PHE A 113 35.41 13.54 -25.21
N SER A 114 35.43 14.81 -25.62
CA SER A 114 36.58 15.47 -26.23
C SER A 114 36.77 16.81 -25.55
N LYS A 115 37.83 16.93 -24.72
CA LYS A 115 38.01 18.04 -23.78
C LYS A 115 36.74 18.23 -22.92
N SER A 116 36.13 19.40 -22.94
CA SER A 116 34.89 19.74 -22.22
C SER A 116 33.60 19.43 -23.02
N THR A 117 33.70 18.75 -24.16
CA THR A 117 32.56 18.47 -25.05
C THR A 117 32.12 17.01 -24.96
N ILE A 118 30.83 16.79 -24.75
CA ILE A 118 30.20 15.46 -24.81
C ILE A 118 29.77 15.18 -26.25
N LEU A 119 30.36 14.18 -26.89
CA LEU A 119 30.21 13.91 -28.32
C LEU A 119 28.86 13.22 -28.63
N ASN A 120 28.48 12.21 -27.85
CA ASN A 120 27.28 11.39 -28.06
C ASN A 120 26.01 11.93 -27.34
N TRP A 121 25.92 13.25 -27.09
CA TRP A 121 24.87 13.89 -26.30
C TRP A 121 23.44 13.57 -26.74
N THR A 122 23.20 13.56 -28.06
CA THR A 122 21.86 13.30 -28.61
C THR A 122 21.34 11.92 -28.25
N SER A 123 22.23 10.91 -28.24
CA SER A 123 21.88 9.55 -27.84
C SER A 123 21.64 9.49 -26.34
N LEU A 124 22.57 10.05 -25.55
CA LEU A 124 22.47 10.06 -24.08
C LEU A 124 21.13 10.61 -23.58
N ARG A 125 20.69 11.78 -24.06
CA ARG A 125 19.46 12.41 -23.54
C ARG A 125 18.19 11.57 -23.77
N LYS A 126 18.19 10.71 -24.80
CA LYS A 126 17.07 9.86 -25.21
C LYS A 126 17.11 8.47 -24.60
N THR A 127 18.27 8.02 -24.16
CA THR A 127 18.45 6.69 -23.56
C THR A 127 17.69 6.57 -22.25
N GLN A 128 17.15 5.38 -21.97
CA GLN A 128 16.43 5.10 -20.73
C GLN A 128 17.35 5.28 -19.52
N ILE A 129 16.80 5.80 -18.42
CA ILE A 129 17.55 6.12 -17.20
C ILE A 129 18.36 4.92 -16.68
N PRO A 130 17.84 3.67 -16.61
CA PRO A 130 18.62 2.53 -16.12
C PRO A 130 19.88 2.24 -16.93
N ASN A 131 19.81 2.40 -18.26
CA ASN A 131 20.95 2.21 -19.16
C ASN A 131 22.01 3.32 -18.97
N LEU A 132 21.57 4.55 -18.67
CA LEU A 132 22.46 5.66 -18.34
C LEU A 132 23.14 5.47 -16.99
N LEU A 133 22.39 5.09 -15.94
CA LEU A 133 22.96 4.82 -14.62
C LEU A 133 24.07 3.77 -14.70
N LYS A 134 23.85 2.69 -15.45
CA LYS A 134 24.88 1.66 -15.68
C LYS A 134 26.07 2.20 -16.50
N GLY A 135 25.82 3.07 -17.47
CA GLY A 135 26.87 3.70 -18.27
C GLY A 135 27.64 4.82 -17.54
N PHE A 136 27.10 5.36 -16.46
CA PHE A 136 27.74 6.40 -15.65
C PHE A 136 28.62 5.83 -14.54
N LEU A 137 28.54 4.51 -14.30
CA LEU A 137 29.46 3.82 -13.40
C LEU A 137 30.91 4.05 -13.86
N GLY A 138 31.75 4.51 -12.93
CA GLY A 138 33.16 4.80 -13.19
C GLY A 138 33.45 6.21 -13.75
N LEU A 139 32.44 7.04 -14.00
CA LEU A 139 32.68 8.44 -14.35
C LEU A 139 33.22 9.22 -13.15
N THR A 140 34.18 10.11 -13.42
CA THR A 140 34.73 11.03 -12.42
C THR A 140 33.74 12.16 -12.09
N GLN A 141 33.89 12.76 -10.91
CA GLN A 141 33.04 13.89 -10.50
C GLN A 141 33.10 15.08 -11.50
N PRO A 142 34.27 15.49 -12.05
CA PRO A 142 34.32 16.53 -13.10
C PRO A 142 33.54 16.17 -14.36
N GLU A 143 33.58 14.91 -14.80
CA GLU A 143 32.79 14.44 -15.95
C GLU A 143 31.29 14.53 -15.68
N LEU A 144 30.85 14.10 -14.49
CA LEU A 144 29.46 14.22 -14.07
C LEU A 144 29.01 15.69 -14.01
N PHE A 145 29.88 16.62 -13.61
CA PHE A 145 29.58 18.05 -13.64
C PHE A 145 29.44 18.62 -15.05
N LEU A 146 30.25 18.16 -16.02
CA LEU A 146 30.07 18.52 -17.42
C LEU A 146 28.70 18.08 -17.94
N ILE A 147 28.29 16.85 -17.60
CA ILE A 147 26.97 16.31 -17.96
C ILE A 147 25.85 17.09 -17.25
N ALA A 148 26.02 17.43 -15.97
CA ALA A 148 25.04 18.19 -15.19
C ALA A 148 24.81 19.57 -15.78
N ASN A 149 25.89 20.32 -16.02
CA ASN A 149 25.84 21.65 -16.61
C ASN A 149 25.18 21.65 -17.99
N ARG A 150 25.48 20.65 -18.83
CA ARG A 150 24.84 20.50 -20.13
C ARG A 150 23.37 20.09 -20.02
N SER A 151 23.03 19.21 -19.07
CA SER A 151 21.65 18.78 -18.81
C SER A 151 20.77 19.94 -18.36
N ILE A 152 21.28 20.83 -17.51
CA ILE A 152 20.55 22.01 -17.02
C ILE A 152 20.31 23.02 -18.15
N LYS A 153 21.26 23.20 -19.07
CA LYS A 153 21.13 24.13 -20.21
C LYS A 153 20.34 23.56 -21.39
N GLU A 154 20.15 22.24 -21.46
CA GLU A 154 19.37 21.61 -22.53
C GLU A 154 17.87 21.99 -22.42
N ASN A 155 17.32 22.41 -23.56
CA ASN A 155 15.94 22.87 -23.69
C ASN A 155 15.05 21.84 -24.39
N ARG A 156 15.63 20.83 -25.05
CA ARG A 156 14.89 19.77 -25.73
C ARG A 156 14.60 18.60 -24.79
N CYS A 157 13.44 17.98 -24.97
CA CYS A 157 13.08 16.72 -24.32
C CYS A 157 13.10 15.56 -25.34
N PRO A 158 13.29 14.30 -24.88
CA PRO A 158 13.59 13.89 -23.50
C PRO A 158 15.00 14.35 -23.06
N ASN A 159 15.19 14.45 -21.75
CA ASN A 159 16.46 14.83 -21.11
C ASN A 159 16.73 13.88 -19.94
N ASN A 160 16.83 12.59 -20.23
CA ASN A 160 17.03 11.54 -19.22
C ASN A 160 18.41 11.64 -18.54
N THR A 161 19.37 12.30 -19.18
CA THR A 161 20.67 12.64 -18.59
C THR A 161 20.52 13.50 -17.35
N ALA A 162 19.53 14.40 -17.26
CA ALA A 162 19.31 15.19 -16.06
C ALA A 162 19.07 14.31 -14.82
N ILE A 163 18.18 13.31 -14.95
CA ILE A 163 17.83 12.41 -13.84
C ILE A 163 18.96 11.42 -13.53
N ALA A 164 19.55 10.80 -14.55
CA ALA A 164 20.66 9.87 -14.34
C ALA A 164 21.86 10.58 -13.67
N THR A 165 22.15 11.81 -14.08
CA THR A 165 23.22 12.61 -13.46
C THR A 165 22.87 13.00 -12.04
N ALA A 166 21.63 13.43 -11.77
CA ALA A 166 21.20 13.77 -10.41
C ALA A 166 21.35 12.58 -9.46
N ALA A 167 20.81 11.41 -9.85
CA ALA A 167 20.89 10.20 -9.05
C ALA A 167 22.35 9.75 -8.80
N THR A 168 23.23 9.89 -9.80
CA THR A 168 24.66 9.54 -9.65
C THR A 168 25.40 10.56 -8.77
N LEU A 169 25.11 11.85 -8.92
CA LEU A 169 25.76 12.91 -8.14
C LEU A 169 25.34 12.88 -6.66
N GLU A 170 24.16 12.37 -6.35
CA GLU A 170 23.76 12.15 -4.95
C GLU A 170 24.74 11.21 -4.21
N ASP A 171 25.42 10.29 -4.91
CA ASP A 171 26.38 9.38 -4.28
C ASP A 171 27.60 10.09 -3.66
N TYR A 172 27.86 11.33 -4.10
CA TYR A 172 28.98 12.14 -3.64
C TYR A 172 28.61 13.11 -2.50
N LEU A 173 27.34 13.19 -2.09
CA LEU A 173 26.95 14.04 -0.96
C LEU A 173 27.53 13.56 0.38
N PRO A 174 27.74 14.48 1.35
CA PRO A 174 27.52 15.93 1.27
C PRO A 174 28.69 16.69 0.61
N ASP A 175 29.78 16.00 0.28
CA ASP A 175 31.02 16.64 -0.14
C ASP A 175 30.98 17.06 -1.61
N ASN A 176 31.51 18.24 -1.91
CA ASN A 176 31.82 18.67 -3.26
C ASN A 176 30.63 18.74 -4.26
N ILE A 177 29.36 18.61 -3.84
CA ILE A 177 28.16 18.77 -4.68
C ILE A 177 27.18 19.77 -4.08
N SER A 178 26.63 20.68 -4.90
CA SER A 178 25.58 21.61 -4.47
C SER A 178 24.19 20.98 -4.51
N TYR A 179 23.45 21.07 -3.41
CA TYR A 179 22.03 20.70 -3.35
C TYR A 179 21.17 21.45 -4.39
N ALA A 180 21.52 22.72 -4.68
CA ALA A 180 20.82 23.51 -5.69
C ALA A 180 21.03 22.94 -7.11
N THR A 181 22.23 22.40 -7.40
CA THR A 181 22.51 21.72 -8.67
C THR A 181 21.68 20.45 -8.82
N LEU A 182 21.62 19.62 -7.77
CA LEU A 182 20.77 18.43 -7.74
C LEU A 182 19.29 18.79 -7.95
N ALA A 183 18.80 19.80 -7.21
CA ALA A 183 17.43 20.29 -7.36
C ALA A 183 17.15 20.76 -8.81
N ALA A 184 18.05 21.51 -9.42
CA ALA A 184 17.90 21.98 -10.80
C ALA A 184 17.84 20.84 -11.83
N LEU A 185 18.63 19.77 -11.64
CA LEU A 185 18.58 18.58 -12.49
C LEU A 185 17.23 17.86 -12.36
N TYR A 186 16.75 17.68 -11.14
CA TYR A 186 15.43 17.09 -10.90
C TYR A 186 14.28 17.94 -11.45
N VAL A 187 14.34 19.28 -11.34
CA VAL A 187 13.39 20.19 -12.00
C VAL A 187 13.37 19.94 -13.51
N LYS A 188 14.55 19.79 -14.13
CA LYS A 188 14.67 19.53 -15.57
C LYS A 188 14.07 18.20 -15.98
N GLY A 189 14.35 17.13 -15.24
CA GLY A 189 13.75 15.83 -15.53
C GLY A 189 12.23 15.84 -15.37
N GLY A 190 11.70 16.48 -14.33
CA GLY A 190 10.25 16.66 -14.17
C GLY A 190 9.62 17.45 -15.33
N ASN A 191 10.25 18.55 -15.76
CA ASN A 191 9.76 19.34 -16.90
C ASN A 191 9.72 18.54 -18.23
N CYS A 192 10.61 17.55 -18.39
CA CYS A 192 10.63 16.67 -19.56
C CYS A 192 9.77 15.41 -19.44
N SER A 193 9.25 15.08 -18.26
CA SER A 193 8.45 13.87 -18.00
C SER A 193 6.95 14.12 -18.24
N LYS A 194 6.58 14.64 -19.41
CA LYS A 194 5.18 15.05 -19.70
C LYS A 194 4.20 13.88 -19.78
N THR A 195 4.67 12.73 -20.26
CA THR A 195 3.83 11.54 -20.52
C THR A 195 3.78 10.57 -19.33
N ASN A 196 4.70 10.69 -18.36
CA ASN A 196 4.70 9.90 -17.13
C ASN A 196 4.53 10.84 -15.93
N LEU A 197 3.26 11.01 -15.50
CA LEU A 197 2.91 11.94 -14.42
C LEU A 197 3.56 11.54 -13.09
N ASN A 198 3.65 10.23 -12.81
CA ASN A 198 4.24 9.72 -11.57
C ASN A 198 5.73 10.06 -11.48
N ASP A 199 6.48 9.88 -12.57
CA ASP A 199 7.90 10.25 -12.63
C ASP A 199 8.09 11.76 -12.49
N ARG A 200 7.23 12.55 -13.17
CA ARG A 200 7.26 14.01 -13.08
C ARG A 200 7.09 14.49 -11.64
N GLU A 201 6.06 14.01 -10.96
CA GLU A 201 5.77 14.39 -9.58
C GLU A 201 6.86 13.92 -8.64
N HIS A 202 7.39 12.71 -8.86
CA HIS A 202 8.52 12.20 -8.09
C HIS A 202 9.76 13.10 -8.22
N PHE A 203 10.15 13.48 -9.44
CA PHE A 203 11.31 14.34 -9.68
C PHE A 203 11.11 15.74 -9.10
N TRP A 204 9.93 16.34 -9.28
CA TRP A 204 9.63 17.64 -8.66
C TRP A 204 9.59 17.58 -7.13
N THR A 205 9.13 16.47 -6.55
CA THR A 205 9.18 16.25 -5.10
C THR A 205 10.62 16.21 -4.62
N ARG A 206 11.49 15.43 -5.29
CA ARG A 206 12.90 15.33 -4.94
C ARG A 206 13.61 16.68 -5.09
N ALA A 207 13.32 17.44 -6.16
CA ALA A 207 13.79 18.81 -6.32
C ALA A 207 13.38 19.72 -5.15
N GLY A 208 12.10 19.66 -4.76
CA GLY A 208 11.57 20.46 -3.65
C GLY A 208 12.24 20.14 -2.32
N ILE A 209 12.52 18.86 -2.04
CA ILE A 209 13.24 18.42 -0.84
C ILE A 209 14.68 18.94 -0.84
N PHE A 210 15.40 18.86 -1.97
CA PHE A 210 16.76 19.41 -2.04
C PHE A 210 16.79 20.94 -1.93
N TYR A 211 15.83 21.66 -2.52
CA TYR A 211 15.70 23.10 -2.28
C TYR A 211 15.42 23.42 -0.82
N PHE A 212 14.52 22.65 -0.17
CA PHE A 212 14.22 22.81 1.25
C PHE A 212 15.46 22.58 2.11
N TRP A 213 16.21 21.50 1.85
CA TRP A 213 17.43 21.19 2.59
C TRP A 213 18.53 22.24 2.36
N ASN A 214 18.59 22.83 1.18
CA ASN A 214 19.41 24.00 0.86
C ASN A 214 18.91 25.32 1.48
N LYS A 215 17.81 25.30 2.24
CA LYS A 215 17.13 26.47 2.81
C LYS A 215 16.59 27.47 1.77
N ASP A 216 16.46 27.07 0.50
CA ASP A 216 15.74 27.84 -0.51
C ASP A 216 14.25 27.48 -0.49
N TYR A 217 13.58 27.89 0.58
CA TYR A 217 12.18 27.56 0.81
C TYR A 217 11.26 28.18 -0.25
N LYS A 218 11.67 29.28 -0.88
CA LYS A 218 10.92 29.91 -1.97
C LYS A 218 10.94 29.04 -3.23
N ALA A 219 12.11 28.52 -3.63
CA ALA A 219 12.21 27.59 -4.75
C ALA A 219 11.50 26.26 -4.44
N ALA A 220 11.66 25.74 -3.22
CA ALA A 220 10.96 24.54 -2.76
C ALA A 220 9.44 24.70 -2.87
N ALA A 221 8.88 25.76 -2.28
CA ALA A 221 7.45 26.04 -2.36
C ALA A 221 6.95 26.24 -3.81
N LYS A 222 7.76 26.89 -4.66
CA LYS A 222 7.43 27.13 -6.08
C LYS A 222 7.37 25.85 -6.91
N ILE A 223 8.27 24.90 -6.67
CA ILE A 223 8.24 23.64 -7.43
C ILE A 223 7.17 22.69 -6.88
N LEU A 224 7.04 22.60 -5.55
CA LEU A 224 6.08 21.71 -4.90
C LEU A 224 4.63 22.14 -5.11
N SER A 225 4.36 23.44 -5.30
CA SER A 225 3.01 23.92 -5.63
C SER A 225 2.50 23.48 -7.00
N LYS A 226 3.38 23.03 -7.90
CA LYS A 226 3.02 22.51 -9.24
C LYS A 226 2.54 21.06 -9.22
N ILE A 227 2.78 20.36 -8.12
CA ILE A 227 2.38 18.96 -7.98
C ILE A 227 0.89 18.95 -7.70
N ASP A 228 0.15 18.36 -8.63
CA ASP A 228 -1.29 18.14 -8.50
C ASP A 228 -1.49 16.78 -7.84
N PRO A 229 -2.17 16.69 -6.69
CA PRO A 229 -2.34 15.45 -5.97
C PRO A 229 -3.33 14.52 -6.67
N THR A 230 -2.89 13.87 -7.73
CA THR A 230 -3.70 12.91 -8.49
C THR A 230 -3.58 11.48 -7.94
N ASP A 231 -2.60 11.22 -7.07
CA ASP A 231 -2.35 9.90 -6.50
C ASP A 231 -2.14 9.93 -4.97
N ALA A 232 -2.12 8.74 -4.37
CA ALA A 232 -1.84 8.55 -2.96
C ALA A 232 -0.39 8.93 -2.55
N TYR A 233 0.54 9.10 -3.52
CA TYR A 233 1.97 9.33 -3.30
C TYR A 233 2.32 10.82 -3.14
N SER A 234 1.50 11.73 -3.65
CA SER A 234 1.70 13.19 -3.59
C SER A 234 1.57 13.83 -2.20
N GLY A 235 1.21 13.06 -1.17
CA GLY A 235 1.20 13.50 0.24
C GLY A 235 2.56 14.03 0.73
N ARG A 236 3.66 13.39 0.29
CA ARG A 236 5.03 13.84 0.60
C ARG A 236 5.29 15.26 0.09
N ALA A 237 4.96 15.51 -1.17
CA ALA A 237 5.14 16.83 -1.78
C ALA A 237 4.35 17.91 -1.05
N THR A 238 3.11 17.61 -0.69
CA THR A 238 2.25 18.55 0.04
C THR A 238 2.78 18.85 1.44
N TYR A 239 3.37 17.86 2.13
CA TYR A 239 4.03 18.09 3.42
C TYR A 239 5.25 19.01 3.30
N TRP A 240 6.13 18.78 2.31
CA TRP A 240 7.27 19.67 2.10
C TRP A 240 6.84 21.06 1.64
N LEU A 241 5.72 21.18 0.92
CA LEU A 241 5.11 22.48 0.63
C LEU A 241 4.66 23.16 1.92
N TYR A 242 3.94 22.45 2.80
CA TYR A 242 3.55 22.94 4.13
C TYR A 242 4.77 23.44 4.94
N ARG A 243 5.83 22.62 5.05
CA ARG A 243 7.07 22.98 5.76
C ARG A 243 7.72 24.21 5.14
N SER A 244 7.85 24.25 3.81
CA SER A 244 8.42 25.41 3.09
C SER A 244 7.61 26.69 3.32
N LYS A 245 6.28 26.60 3.31
CA LYS A 245 5.38 27.74 3.57
C LYS A 245 5.46 28.22 5.02
N LYS A 246 5.66 27.31 5.97
CA LYS A 246 5.87 27.63 7.39
C LYS A 246 7.16 28.43 7.59
N GLU A 247 8.27 28.00 7.00
CA GLU A 247 9.55 28.74 7.02
C GLU A 247 9.47 30.12 6.35
N LEU A 248 8.56 30.29 5.39
CA LEU A 248 8.28 31.56 4.71
C LEU A 248 7.27 32.45 5.44
N ASN A 249 6.74 32.03 6.60
CA ASN A 249 5.65 32.71 7.33
C ASN A 249 4.38 32.96 6.48
N ASP A 250 4.09 32.08 5.52
CA ASP A 250 2.90 32.15 4.66
C ASP A 250 1.74 31.35 5.28
N SER A 251 1.02 31.97 6.22
CA SER A 251 -0.08 31.33 6.97
C SER A 251 -1.20 30.80 6.07
N VAL A 252 -1.50 31.49 4.95
CA VAL A 252 -2.53 31.04 4.00
C VAL A 252 -2.04 29.80 3.24
N GLY A 253 -0.79 29.80 2.80
CA GLY A 253 -0.15 28.64 2.18
C GLY A 253 -0.07 27.43 3.12
N VAL A 254 0.26 27.65 4.39
CA VAL A 254 0.26 26.62 5.44
C VAL A 254 -1.12 26.00 5.60
N ALA A 255 -2.16 26.81 5.83
CA ALA A 255 -3.53 26.32 5.99
C ALA A 255 -4.01 25.55 4.75
N THR A 256 -3.68 26.05 3.55
CA THR A 256 -4.02 25.40 2.28
C THR A 256 -3.38 24.01 2.16
N ALA A 257 -2.08 23.90 2.42
CA ALA A 257 -1.36 22.63 2.34
C ALA A 257 -1.83 21.64 3.42
N LEU A 258 -2.11 22.10 4.64
CA LEU A 258 -2.64 21.29 5.74
C LEU A 258 -4.05 20.75 5.45
N ASN A 259 -4.94 21.56 4.87
CA ASN A 259 -6.27 21.14 4.43
C ASN A 259 -6.18 20.15 3.26
N ARG A 260 -5.21 20.34 2.36
CA ARG A 260 -4.94 19.39 1.27
C ARG A 260 -4.52 18.02 1.80
N LEU A 261 -3.55 17.96 2.72
CA LEU A 261 -3.14 16.71 3.38
C LEU A 261 -4.33 16.00 4.03
N ALA A 262 -5.13 16.74 4.80
CA ALA A 262 -6.29 16.19 5.51
C ALA A 262 -7.42 15.71 4.57
N LYS A 263 -7.53 16.25 3.34
CA LYS A 263 -8.62 15.90 2.42
C LYS A 263 -8.25 14.94 1.31
N GLN A 264 -6.98 14.85 0.93
CA GLN A 264 -6.55 14.06 -0.24
C GLN A 264 -5.52 13.00 0.15
N HIS A 265 -4.85 13.13 1.30
CA HIS A 265 -3.79 12.20 1.75
C HIS A 265 -3.99 11.74 3.19
N ARG A 266 -5.25 11.52 3.59
CA ARG A 266 -5.67 11.21 4.97
C ARG A 266 -4.82 10.15 5.67
N PHE A 267 -4.58 9.03 4.98
CA PHE A 267 -3.85 7.88 5.52
C PHE A 267 -2.33 7.95 5.34
N SER A 268 -1.81 9.00 4.69
CA SER A 268 -0.37 9.14 4.46
C SER A 268 0.39 9.40 5.77
N PHE A 269 1.61 8.89 5.84
CA PHE A 269 2.58 9.24 6.88
C PHE A 269 2.74 10.76 7.03
N HIS A 270 2.78 11.48 5.91
CA HIS A 270 2.94 12.92 5.87
C HIS A 270 1.77 13.70 6.47
N ASN A 271 0.52 13.24 6.30
CA ASN A 271 -0.62 13.82 7.01
C ASN A 271 -0.53 13.53 8.52
N LEU A 272 -0.11 12.33 8.91
CA LEU A 272 0.11 11.98 10.31
C LEU A 272 1.16 12.91 10.97
N VAL A 273 2.32 13.06 10.32
CA VAL A 273 3.42 13.92 10.80
C VAL A 273 2.97 15.38 10.92
N ALA A 274 2.34 15.93 9.88
CA ALA A 274 1.82 17.31 9.93
C ALA A 274 0.80 17.48 11.05
N SER A 275 -0.06 16.48 11.25
CA SER A 275 -1.10 16.55 12.26
C SER A 275 -0.53 16.53 13.68
N TYR A 276 0.52 15.76 13.91
CA TYR A 276 1.28 15.79 15.17
C TYR A 276 1.89 17.17 15.45
N TYR A 277 2.59 17.77 14.47
CA TYR A 277 3.23 19.08 14.67
C TYR A 277 2.23 20.24 14.84
N GLU A 278 1.03 20.10 14.30
CA GLU A 278 -0.04 21.09 14.42
C GLU A 278 -1.05 20.75 15.53
N ASN A 279 -0.74 19.74 16.37
CA ASN A 279 -1.59 19.28 17.48
C ASN A 279 -3.05 19.03 17.08
N ARG A 280 -3.26 18.32 15.97
CA ARG A 280 -4.59 17.96 15.45
C ARG A 280 -4.73 16.46 15.27
N GLU A 281 -5.97 16.01 15.28
CA GLU A 281 -6.30 14.62 14.93
C GLU A 281 -6.03 14.39 13.42
N PRO A 282 -5.21 13.39 13.04
CA PRO A 282 -4.89 13.14 11.62
C PRO A 282 -6.11 12.77 10.76
N ILE A 283 -7.08 12.05 11.32
CA ILE A 283 -8.36 11.75 10.67
C ILE A 283 -9.49 12.03 11.68
N PRO A 284 -10.02 13.27 11.71
CA PRO A 284 -11.06 13.65 12.65
C PRO A 284 -12.32 12.78 12.57
N GLU A 285 -12.59 12.19 11.41
CA GLU A 285 -13.72 11.29 11.16
C GLU A 285 -13.59 9.93 11.86
N TYR A 286 -12.42 9.57 12.40
CA TYR A 286 -12.21 8.30 13.10
C TYR A 286 -13.15 8.10 14.30
N SER A 287 -13.64 9.18 14.92
CA SER A 287 -14.60 9.09 16.03
C SER A 287 -16.04 8.80 15.59
N ARG A 288 -16.34 8.86 14.29
CA ARG A 288 -17.69 8.59 13.75
C ARG A 288 -17.98 7.10 13.76
N THR A 289 -19.25 6.77 13.97
CA THR A 289 -19.78 5.42 13.81
C THR A 289 -20.72 5.38 12.61
N ILE A 290 -20.57 4.40 11.73
CA ILE A 290 -21.51 4.18 10.61
C ILE A 290 -21.91 2.71 10.51
N SER A 291 -23.11 2.47 9.99
CA SER A 291 -23.54 1.13 9.58
C SER A 291 -23.37 0.98 8.07
N PHE A 292 -22.92 -0.19 7.64
CA PHE A 292 -22.77 -0.51 6.22
C PHE A 292 -24.04 -1.11 5.66
N ALA A 293 -24.46 -0.68 4.47
CA ALA A 293 -25.55 -1.31 3.75
C ALA A 293 -25.17 -2.76 3.39
N ASN A 294 -25.98 -3.73 3.79
CA ASN A 294 -25.70 -5.15 3.56
C ASN A 294 -26.24 -5.68 2.22
N ARG A 295 -27.04 -4.89 1.50
CA ARG A 295 -27.59 -5.25 0.20
C ARG A 295 -27.43 -4.09 -0.77
N SER A 296 -27.20 -4.45 -2.04
CA SER A 296 -27.16 -3.50 -3.14
C SER A 296 -28.57 -3.15 -3.58
N VAL A 297 -28.83 -1.85 -3.75
CA VAL A 297 -30.09 -1.35 -4.34
C VAL A 297 -29.90 -1.19 -5.84
N LYS A 298 -28.73 -0.70 -6.26
CA LYS A 298 -28.41 -0.41 -7.66
C LYS A 298 -28.06 -1.67 -8.47
N PHE A 299 -27.42 -2.64 -7.85
CA PHE A 299 -26.92 -3.87 -8.47
C PHE A 299 -27.44 -5.11 -7.75
N ASN A 300 -28.77 -5.18 -7.57
CA ASN A 300 -29.47 -6.23 -6.83
C ASN A 300 -29.19 -7.66 -7.33
N LYS A 301 -28.69 -7.85 -8.56
CA LYS A 301 -28.30 -9.15 -9.13
C LYS A 301 -27.30 -9.92 -8.26
N PHE A 302 -26.50 -9.23 -7.45
CA PHE A 302 -25.52 -9.84 -6.54
C PHE A 302 -26.06 -10.09 -5.13
N ASN A 303 -27.28 -9.67 -4.79
CA ASN A 303 -27.81 -9.82 -3.43
C ASN A 303 -27.96 -11.29 -2.99
N ASN A 304 -28.24 -12.20 -3.93
CA ASN A 304 -28.23 -13.63 -3.64
C ASN A 304 -26.81 -14.16 -3.39
N ASP A 305 -25.80 -13.64 -4.10
CA ASP A 305 -24.40 -13.98 -3.83
C ASP A 305 -23.97 -13.46 -2.45
N ILE A 306 -24.38 -12.25 -2.06
CA ILE A 306 -24.13 -11.71 -0.71
C ILE A 306 -24.82 -12.56 0.37
N ALA A 307 -26.09 -12.93 0.17
CA ALA A 307 -26.81 -13.81 1.10
C ALA A 307 -26.14 -15.19 1.24
N SER A 308 -25.56 -15.71 0.15
CA SER A 308 -24.81 -16.97 0.18
C SER A 308 -23.55 -16.89 1.06
N VAL A 309 -22.83 -15.76 1.03
CA VAL A 309 -21.66 -15.50 1.89
C VAL A 309 -22.07 -15.55 3.36
N GLU A 310 -23.18 -14.90 3.73
CA GLU A 310 -23.70 -14.90 5.10
C GLU A 310 -24.08 -16.29 5.59
N ILE A 311 -24.74 -17.10 4.73
CA ILE A 311 -25.09 -18.49 5.03
C ILE A 311 -23.83 -19.32 5.27
N LEU A 312 -22.86 -19.25 4.34
CA LEU A 312 -21.61 -20.01 4.45
C LEU A 312 -20.82 -19.62 5.71
N LYS A 313 -20.72 -18.32 6.00
CA LYS A 313 -20.06 -17.81 7.21
C LYS A 313 -20.74 -18.31 8.49
N ARG A 314 -22.07 -18.21 8.57
CA ARG A 314 -22.85 -18.69 9.72
C ARG A 314 -22.66 -20.18 9.99
N LEU A 315 -22.50 -20.97 8.94
CA LEU A 315 -22.33 -22.42 8.99
C LEU A 315 -20.86 -22.88 9.13
N GLY A 316 -19.90 -21.94 9.22
CA GLY A 316 -18.48 -22.24 9.41
C GLY A 316 -17.66 -22.50 8.14
N PHE A 317 -18.22 -22.28 6.95
CA PHE A 317 -17.54 -22.47 5.65
C PHE A 317 -16.84 -21.18 5.19
N ALA A 318 -15.91 -20.66 6.01
CA ALA A 318 -15.28 -19.37 5.79
C ALA A 318 -14.43 -19.28 4.51
N GLU A 319 -13.68 -20.33 4.16
CA GLU A 319 -12.83 -20.35 2.96
C GLU A 319 -13.66 -20.22 1.68
N SER A 320 -14.73 -21.00 1.58
CA SER A 320 -15.70 -20.92 0.48
C SER A 320 -16.39 -19.56 0.40
N ALA A 321 -16.74 -18.96 1.55
CA ALA A 321 -17.30 -17.62 1.62
C ALA A 321 -16.30 -16.56 1.10
N TYR A 322 -15.02 -16.65 1.46
CA TYR A 322 -13.98 -15.73 1.02
C TYR A 322 -13.79 -15.72 -0.49
N LEU A 323 -13.84 -16.89 -1.15
CA LEU A 323 -13.73 -16.95 -2.61
C LEU A 323 -14.87 -16.17 -3.31
N ILE A 324 -16.08 -16.23 -2.75
CA ILE A 324 -17.22 -15.47 -3.28
C ILE A 324 -17.03 -13.98 -3.01
N VAL A 325 -16.57 -13.59 -1.82
CA VAL A 325 -16.27 -12.18 -1.50
C VAL A 325 -15.20 -11.63 -2.43
N ASP A 326 -14.08 -12.33 -2.61
CA ASP A 326 -13.01 -11.92 -3.52
C ASP A 326 -13.53 -11.75 -4.95
N TRP A 327 -14.33 -12.72 -5.43
CA TRP A 327 -14.98 -12.61 -6.74
C TRP A 327 -15.92 -11.40 -6.84
N LEU A 328 -16.79 -11.16 -5.84
CA LEU A 328 -17.73 -10.03 -5.83
C LEU A 328 -17.00 -8.70 -5.90
N LEU A 329 -15.85 -8.63 -5.23
CA LEU A 329 -15.01 -7.46 -5.15
C LEU A 329 -14.24 -7.17 -6.46
N THR A 330 -14.03 -8.16 -7.33
CA THR A 330 -13.40 -7.97 -8.65
C THR A 330 -14.40 -7.64 -9.78
N GLN A 331 -15.69 -7.48 -9.50
CA GLN A 331 -16.69 -7.31 -10.56
C GLN A 331 -16.65 -5.91 -11.19
N PRO A 332 -16.70 -5.80 -12.54
CA PRO A 332 -16.46 -4.54 -13.27
C PRO A 332 -17.57 -3.47 -13.15
N SER A 333 -18.73 -3.78 -12.57
CA SER A 333 -19.84 -2.84 -12.29
C SER A 333 -20.08 -2.74 -10.78
N VAL A 334 -19.09 -2.22 -10.07
CA VAL A 334 -18.86 -2.47 -8.64
C VAL A 334 -20.08 -2.15 -7.77
N LEU A 335 -20.33 -3.04 -6.81
CA LEU A 335 -21.25 -2.82 -5.70
C LEU A 335 -21.01 -1.45 -5.06
N GLU A 336 -22.07 -0.87 -4.50
CA GLU A 336 -21.98 0.38 -3.76
C GLU A 336 -20.85 0.30 -2.72
N PRO A 337 -20.04 1.36 -2.56
CA PRO A 337 -18.89 1.36 -1.64
C PRO A 337 -19.21 0.89 -0.23
N ALA A 338 -20.39 1.23 0.32
CA ALA A 338 -20.85 0.74 1.61
C ALA A 338 -21.07 -0.79 1.64
N VAL A 339 -21.60 -1.38 0.55
CA VAL A 339 -21.78 -2.84 0.44
C VAL A 339 -20.45 -3.56 0.35
N ARG A 340 -19.44 -2.94 -0.28
CA ARG A 340 -18.08 -3.50 -0.32
C ARG A 340 -17.42 -3.50 1.06
N LEU A 341 -17.65 -2.47 1.88
CA LEU A 341 -17.20 -2.46 3.28
C LEU A 341 -17.91 -3.52 4.10
N TYR A 342 -19.22 -3.72 3.90
CA TYR A 342 -19.96 -4.83 4.50
C TYR A 342 -19.36 -6.19 4.13
N LEU A 343 -19.14 -6.44 2.84
CA LEU A 343 -18.52 -7.68 2.36
C LEU A 343 -17.10 -7.89 2.90
N ALA A 344 -16.33 -6.82 3.03
CA ALA A 344 -15.00 -6.87 3.58
C ALA A 344 -14.97 -7.28 5.07
N GLN A 345 -16.06 -7.10 5.83
CA GLN A 345 -16.17 -7.68 7.18
C GLN A 345 -16.13 -9.21 7.14
N MET A 346 -16.68 -9.79 6.08
CA MET A 346 -16.75 -11.24 5.87
C MET A 346 -15.65 -11.76 4.95
N GLY A 347 -14.73 -10.90 4.50
CA GLY A 347 -13.69 -11.21 3.53
C GLY A 347 -12.37 -11.66 4.16
N ASP A 348 -11.46 -12.09 3.28
CA ASP A 348 -10.08 -12.41 3.63
C ASP A 348 -9.28 -11.13 3.93
N ASP A 349 -8.36 -11.18 4.89
CA ASP A 349 -7.59 -10.00 5.30
C ASP A 349 -6.67 -9.46 4.19
N HIS A 350 -6.15 -10.33 3.30
CA HIS A 350 -5.40 -9.90 2.12
C HIS A 350 -6.27 -9.03 1.21
N ALA A 351 -7.50 -9.46 0.93
CA ALA A 351 -8.42 -8.70 0.11
C ALA A 351 -8.79 -7.35 0.74
N LYS A 352 -8.95 -7.30 2.07
CA LYS A 352 -9.22 -6.05 2.81
C LYS A 352 -8.11 -5.03 2.55
N VAL A 353 -6.84 -5.42 2.74
CA VAL A 353 -5.73 -4.46 2.62
C VAL A 353 -5.43 -4.04 1.18
N VAL A 354 -5.74 -4.89 0.20
CA VAL A 354 -5.58 -4.56 -1.23
C VAL A 354 -6.67 -3.58 -1.69
N GLN A 355 -7.90 -3.72 -1.20
CA GLN A 355 -9.04 -3.03 -1.81
C GLN A 355 -9.60 -1.85 -1.02
N LEU A 356 -9.62 -1.94 0.31
CA LEU A 356 -10.24 -0.92 1.14
C LEU A 356 -9.54 0.44 1.10
N PRO A 357 -8.20 0.55 0.97
CA PRO A 357 -7.56 1.86 0.87
C PRO A 357 -8.12 2.72 -0.26
N GLY A 358 -8.38 2.11 -1.42
CA GLY A 358 -8.98 2.82 -2.57
C GLY A 358 -10.41 3.29 -2.28
N ILE A 359 -11.23 2.45 -1.65
CA ILE A 359 -12.61 2.82 -1.27
C ILE A 359 -12.60 4.04 -0.35
N LEU A 360 -11.81 3.99 0.73
CA LEU A 360 -11.78 5.06 1.73
C LEU A 360 -11.12 6.35 1.19
N MET A 361 -10.24 6.23 0.20
CA MET A 361 -9.66 7.39 -0.49
C MET A 361 -10.70 8.15 -1.32
N PHE A 362 -11.57 7.44 -2.05
CA PHE A 362 -12.57 8.06 -2.93
C PHE A 362 -13.94 8.30 -2.29
N HIS A 363 -14.22 7.69 -1.14
CA HIS A 363 -15.48 7.79 -0.40
C HIS A 363 -15.26 8.24 1.05
N PRO A 364 -14.85 9.50 1.28
CA PRO A 364 -14.54 10.01 2.62
C PRO A 364 -15.74 10.03 3.57
N GLU A 365 -16.98 10.02 3.05
CA GLU A 365 -18.21 9.87 3.82
C GLU A 365 -18.30 8.52 4.55
N LEU A 366 -17.56 7.52 4.09
CA LEU A 366 -17.49 6.19 4.70
C LEU A 366 -16.34 6.04 5.70
N ILE A 367 -15.55 7.09 5.94
CA ILE A 367 -14.50 7.06 6.96
C ILE A 367 -15.15 7.15 8.33
N SER A 368 -14.86 6.14 9.15
CA SER A 368 -15.43 5.91 10.49
C SER A 368 -14.47 5.06 11.30
N LYS A 369 -14.76 4.86 12.58
CA LYS A 369 -14.04 3.90 13.42
C LYS A 369 -14.09 2.50 12.81
N GLU A 370 -15.26 2.06 12.34
CA GLU A 370 -15.48 0.71 11.83
C GLU A 370 -14.71 0.49 10.52
N SER A 371 -14.81 1.43 9.56
CA SER A 371 -14.16 1.27 8.26
C SER A 371 -12.63 1.42 8.35
N ILE A 372 -12.14 2.26 9.25
CA ILE A 372 -10.70 2.35 9.55
C ILE A 372 -10.22 1.05 10.20
N THR A 373 -10.91 0.54 11.22
CA THR A 373 -10.57 -0.73 11.87
C THR A 373 -10.51 -1.87 10.85
N LEU A 374 -11.49 -1.93 9.94
CA LEU A 374 -11.54 -2.92 8.88
C LEU A 374 -10.39 -2.79 7.86
N ASN A 375 -9.94 -1.56 7.60
CA ASN A 375 -8.78 -1.29 6.78
C ASN A 375 -7.46 -1.72 7.44
N TYR A 376 -7.40 -1.96 8.75
CA TYR A 376 -6.21 -2.43 9.49
C TYR A 376 -6.49 -3.78 10.18
N PRO A 377 -6.64 -4.89 9.42
CA PRO A 377 -6.98 -6.19 9.99
C PRO A 377 -5.82 -6.79 10.80
N ARG A 378 -6.15 -7.65 11.76
CA ARG A 378 -5.21 -8.43 12.59
C ARG A 378 -5.03 -9.85 12.01
N ALA A 379 -4.59 -9.93 10.76
CA ALA A 379 -4.38 -11.20 10.06
C ALA A 379 -3.33 -12.07 10.78
N PHE A 380 -3.58 -13.37 10.95
CA PHE A 380 -2.67 -14.31 11.63
C PHE A 380 -2.23 -13.86 13.04
N PHE A 381 -3.00 -13.00 13.72
CA PHE A 381 -2.54 -12.34 14.94
C PHE A 381 -2.11 -13.27 16.07
N PRO A 382 -2.76 -14.42 16.33
CA PRO A 382 -2.23 -15.37 17.32
C PRO A 382 -0.80 -15.83 17.01
N LEU A 383 -0.45 -16.03 15.73
CA LEU A 383 0.92 -16.39 15.33
C LEU A 383 1.88 -15.21 15.53
N PHE A 384 1.47 -13.99 15.18
CA PHE A 384 2.26 -12.79 15.47
C PHE A 384 2.49 -12.62 16.97
N GLN A 385 1.48 -12.82 17.82
CA GLN A 385 1.63 -12.70 19.28
C GLN A 385 2.58 -13.76 19.84
N ASN A 386 2.51 -14.99 19.35
CA ASN A 386 3.32 -16.09 19.87
C ASN A 386 4.77 -16.05 19.36
N SER A 387 5.00 -15.55 18.14
CA SER A 387 6.30 -15.62 17.46
C SER A 387 7.03 -14.27 17.35
N SER A 388 6.48 -13.18 17.88
CA SER A 388 7.13 -11.87 17.77
C SER A 388 8.33 -11.68 18.71
N GLY A 389 8.54 -12.56 19.70
CA GLY A 389 9.60 -12.35 20.69
C GLY A 389 9.50 -10.98 21.37
N SER A 390 10.57 -10.19 21.35
CA SER A 390 10.60 -8.83 21.94
C SER A 390 10.03 -7.74 21.03
N ILE A 391 9.73 -8.04 19.76
CA ILE A 391 9.19 -7.08 18.81
C ILE A 391 7.67 -6.96 19.03
N SER A 392 7.13 -5.74 18.89
CA SER A 392 5.68 -5.54 18.92
C SER A 392 5.01 -6.34 17.79
N PRO A 393 3.99 -7.18 18.08
CA PRO A 393 3.26 -7.89 17.04
C PRO A 393 2.54 -6.94 16.07
N TYR A 394 2.20 -5.72 16.50
CA TYR A 394 1.62 -4.69 15.65
C TYR A 394 2.63 -4.07 14.68
N LEU A 395 3.91 -4.01 15.05
CA LEU A 395 4.97 -3.60 14.12
C LEU A 395 5.15 -4.67 13.04
N LEU A 396 5.17 -5.96 13.41
CA LEU A 396 5.25 -7.05 12.46
C LEU A 396 4.01 -7.11 11.55
N LEU A 397 2.81 -6.85 12.07
CA LEU A 397 1.61 -6.69 11.22
C LEU A 397 1.77 -5.54 10.21
N ALA A 398 2.34 -4.41 10.62
CA ALA A 398 2.58 -3.28 9.73
C ALA A 398 3.58 -3.62 8.61
N ILE A 399 4.63 -4.38 8.94
CA ILE A 399 5.59 -4.90 7.97
C ILE A 399 4.90 -5.91 7.04
N ALA A 400 4.19 -6.91 7.56
CA ALA A 400 3.53 -7.94 6.76
C ALA A 400 2.47 -7.36 5.81
N ARG A 401 1.75 -6.32 6.23
CA ARG A 401 0.85 -5.55 5.36
C ARG A 401 1.61 -4.99 4.15
N ARG A 402 2.79 -4.40 4.37
CA ARG A 402 3.58 -3.78 3.31
C ARG A 402 4.29 -4.80 2.41
N GLU A 403 4.80 -5.87 3.00
CA GLU A 403 5.63 -6.88 2.33
C GLU A 403 4.80 -7.85 1.47
N SER A 404 3.74 -8.40 2.04
CA SER A 404 2.96 -9.46 1.38
C SER A 404 1.47 -9.14 1.26
N SER A 405 1.02 -8.02 1.85
CA SER A 405 -0.41 -7.78 2.06
C SER A 405 -1.07 -8.96 2.78
N PHE A 406 -0.36 -9.59 3.73
CA PHE A 406 -0.78 -10.80 4.43
C PHE A 406 -0.94 -12.06 3.57
N TYR A 407 -0.36 -12.12 2.37
CA TYR A 407 -0.34 -13.34 1.58
C TYR A 407 0.82 -14.26 2.01
N PRO A 408 0.57 -15.37 2.72
CA PRO A 408 1.64 -16.18 3.32
C PRO A 408 2.50 -16.93 2.29
N ARG A 409 2.02 -17.04 1.05
CA ARG A 409 2.73 -17.70 -0.05
C ARG A 409 3.38 -16.72 -1.04
N ALA A 410 3.54 -15.45 -0.64
CA ALA A 410 4.17 -14.43 -1.45
C ALA A 410 5.63 -14.76 -1.74
N VAL A 411 6.04 -14.67 -3.01
CA VAL A 411 7.43 -14.79 -3.45
C VAL A 411 7.76 -13.59 -4.36
N SER A 412 8.78 -12.82 -4.00
CA SER A 412 9.20 -11.64 -4.77
C SER A 412 10.07 -12.02 -5.97
N PRO A 413 10.34 -11.08 -6.90
CA PRO A 413 11.25 -11.33 -8.02
C PRO A 413 12.68 -11.63 -7.57
N ALA A 414 13.05 -11.10 -6.40
CA ALA A 414 14.33 -11.32 -5.75
C ALA A 414 14.29 -12.54 -4.79
N ASN A 415 13.29 -13.41 -4.91
CA ASN A 415 13.10 -14.62 -4.11
C ASN A 415 12.90 -14.36 -2.61
N ALA A 416 12.37 -13.21 -2.22
CA ALA A 416 11.94 -12.96 -0.84
C ALA A 416 10.61 -13.69 -0.56
N GLN A 417 10.46 -14.34 0.60
CA GLN A 417 9.40 -15.34 0.83
C GLN A 417 8.54 -15.04 2.07
N GLY A 418 7.25 -15.37 1.97
CA GLY A 418 6.33 -15.41 3.10
C GLY A 418 5.73 -14.06 3.50
N LEU A 419 5.09 -14.03 4.67
CA LEU A 419 4.36 -12.86 5.20
C LEU A 419 5.24 -11.61 5.31
N LEU A 420 6.48 -11.79 5.75
CA LEU A 420 7.45 -10.72 6.04
C LEU A 420 8.59 -10.67 5.01
N GLN A 421 8.43 -11.38 3.88
CA GLN A 421 9.34 -11.37 2.73
C GLN A 421 10.82 -11.55 3.12
N MET A 422 11.11 -12.63 3.86
CA MET A 422 12.49 -12.97 4.21
C MET A 422 13.26 -13.47 3.00
N ASN A 423 14.46 -12.95 2.77
CA ASN A 423 15.36 -13.44 1.75
C ASN A 423 16.05 -14.73 2.22
N PRO A 424 15.97 -15.85 1.47
CA PRO A 424 16.62 -17.11 1.83
C PRO A 424 18.14 -16.99 2.06
N ASP A 425 18.85 -16.14 1.32
CA ASP A 425 20.29 -15.91 1.49
C ASP A 425 20.58 -15.20 2.82
N THR A 426 19.74 -14.22 3.20
CA THR A 426 19.81 -13.58 4.52
C THR A 426 19.56 -14.59 5.63
N VAL A 427 18.55 -15.45 5.48
CA VAL A 427 18.26 -16.50 6.46
C VAL A 427 19.41 -17.49 6.56
N LYS A 428 20.01 -17.91 5.44
CA LYS A 428 21.15 -18.81 5.42
C LYS A 428 22.40 -18.18 6.06
N ALA A 429 22.60 -16.87 5.90
CA ALA A 429 23.69 -16.16 6.54
C ALA A 429 23.51 -16.06 8.07
N LEU A 430 22.28 -15.96 8.55
CA LEU A 430 21.95 -15.93 9.99
C LEU A 430 21.96 -17.34 10.61
N HIS A 431 21.54 -18.36 9.85
CA HIS A 431 21.38 -19.74 10.28
C HIS A 431 22.06 -20.70 9.28
N PRO A 432 23.40 -20.78 9.28
CA PRO A 432 24.15 -21.50 8.26
C PRO A 432 23.89 -23.01 8.26
N ASP A 433 23.49 -23.59 9.39
CA ASP A 433 23.32 -25.05 9.54
C ASP A 433 21.85 -25.49 9.46
N GLU A 434 20.92 -24.56 9.27
CA GLU A 434 19.48 -24.83 9.28
C GLU A 434 18.85 -24.60 7.90
N THR A 435 17.68 -25.19 7.68
CA THR A 435 16.85 -24.96 6.49
C THR A 435 15.42 -24.75 6.93
N PHE A 436 14.82 -23.65 6.50
CA PHE A 436 13.49 -23.25 6.92
C PHE A 436 12.52 -23.23 5.73
N ASN A 437 11.28 -23.62 5.97
CA ASN A 437 10.19 -23.34 5.05
C ASN A 437 9.67 -21.92 5.31
N LEU A 438 10.16 -20.93 4.58
CA LEU A 438 9.76 -19.53 4.78
C LEU A 438 8.33 -19.20 4.32
N LEU A 439 7.63 -20.15 3.70
CA LEU A 439 6.20 -20.03 3.37
C LEU A 439 5.28 -20.49 4.53
N ASP A 440 5.85 -21.12 5.56
CA ASP A 440 5.15 -21.36 6.81
C ASP A 440 5.06 -20.05 7.63
N PRO A 441 3.86 -19.56 7.95
CA PRO A 441 3.68 -18.28 8.63
C PRO A 441 4.40 -18.17 9.98
N GLU A 442 4.38 -19.21 10.80
CA GLU A 442 4.98 -19.20 12.15
C GLU A 442 6.51 -19.09 12.04
N THR A 443 7.11 -19.95 11.21
CA THR A 443 8.55 -19.92 10.90
C THR A 443 8.97 -18.56 10.33
N ASN A 444 8.21 -18.03 9.38
CA ASN A 444 8.50 -16.74 8.74
C ASN A 444 8.48 -15.58 9.75
N ILE A 445 7.47 -15.55 10.64
CA ILE A 445 7.34 -14.54 11.69
C ILE A 445 8.50 -14.61 12.68
N SER A 446 8.84 -15.81 13.14
CA SER A 446 9.92 -16.02 14.11
C SER A 446 11.27 -15.52 13.56
N ILE A 447 11.62 -15.96 12.34
CA ILE A 447 12.90 -15.60 11.69
C ILE A 447 12.98 -14.09 11.40
N ALA A 448 11.91 -13.52 10.85
CA ALA A 448 11.86 -12.08 10.56
C ALA A 448 11.91 -11.23 11.83
N SER A 449 11.27 -11.67 12.92
CA SER A 449 11.32 -10.97 14.20
C SER A 449 12.73 -10.97 14.78
N GLY A 450 13.42 -12.12 14.76
CA GLY A 450 14.81 -12.23 15.19
C GLY A 450 15.73 -11.31 14.37
N TYR A 451 15.56 -11.29 13.05
CA TYR A 451 16.32 -10.39 12.17
C TYR A 451 16.02 -8.92 12.44
N LEU A 452 14.75 -8.53 12.61
CA LEU A 452 14.40 -7.15 12.92
C LEU A 452 14.95 -6.71 14.28
N SER A 453 14.96 -7.60 15.28
CA SER A 453 15.57 -7.33 16.59
C SER A 453 17.06 -7.04 16.48
N LYS A 454 17.79 -7.86 15.70
CA LYS A 454 19.21 -7.64 15.38
C LYS A 454 19.42 -6.26 14.74
N VAL A 455 18.70 -5.97 13.66
CA VAL A 455 18.83 -4.72 12.91
C VAL A 455 18.47 -3.50 13.78
N LEU A 456 17.44 -3.61 14.62
CA LEU A 456 17.05 -2.55 15.54
C LEU A 456 18.15 -2.25 16.57
N ALA A 457 18.83 -3.29 17.09
CA ALA A 457 19.96 -3.13 17.99
C ALA A 457 21.14 -2.42 17.31
N GLU A 458 21.47 -2.80 16.07
CA GLU A 458 22.54 -2.17 15.28
C GLU A 458 22.25 -0.69 14.98
N MET A 459 20.99 -0.37 14.72
CA MET A 459 20.52 1.02 14.54
C MET A 459 20.25 1.74 15.86
N LYS A 460 20.68 1.18 17.00
CA LYS A 460 20.57 1.78 18.35
C LYS A 460 19.13 2.16 18.75
N GLY A 461 18.17 1.34 18.33
CA GLY A 461 16.75 1.59 18.59
C GLY A 461 16.07 2.51 17.58
N ASN A 462 16.79 3.12 16.63
CA ASN A 462 16.20 4.01 15.63
C ASN A 462 15.32 3.22 14.65
N LEU A 463 14.02 3.19 14.94
CA LEU A 463 13.05 2.39 14.19
C LEU A 463 13.00 2.77 12.69
N PRO A 464 12.95 4.05 12.27
CA PRO A 464 13.01 4.40 10.86
C PRO A 464 14.23 3.84 10.11
N GLN A 465 15.41 3.90 10.74
CA GLN A 465 16.65 3.34 10.16
C GLN A 465 16.62 1.82 10.14
N ALA A 466 16.10 1.18 11.19
CA ALA A 466 15.95 -0.27 11.23
C ALA A 466 15.01 -0.77 10.13
N LEU A 467 13.89 -0.08 9.88
CA LEU A 467 12.99 -0.40 8.77
C LEU A 467 13.66 -0.18 7.40
N ALA A 468 14.49 0.86 7.26
CA ALA A 468 15.26 1.08 6.04
C ALA A 468 16.28 -0.05 5.82
N ALA A 469 16.95 -0.50 6.89
CA ALA A 469 17.95 -1.57 6.86
C ALA A 469 17.32 -2.95 6.65
N TYR A 470 16.13 -3.20 7.20
CA TYR A 470 15.36 -4.40 6.91
C TYR A 470 15.07 -4.54 5.41
N ASN A 471 14.71 -3.44 4.74
CA ASN A 471 14.38 -3.44 3.32
C ASN A 471 15.59 -3.32 2.38
N ALA A 472 16.62 -2.54 2.72
CA ALA A 472 17.74 -2.23 1.82
C ALA A 472 19.12 -2.71 2.29
N GLY A 473 19.20 -3.31 3.48
CA GLY A 473 20.44 -3.73 4.14
C GLY A 473 21.10 -2.61 4.96
N GLU A 474 21.75 -3.03 6.05
CA GLU A 474 22.44 -2.17 7.03
C GLU A 474 23.53 -1.27 6.37
N VAL A 475 24.31 -1.85 5.46
CA VAL A 475 25.40 -1.16 4.74
C VAL A 475 24.89 0.05 3.97
N GLN A 476 23.74 -0.09 3.29
CA GLN A 476 23.17 0.99 2.50
C GLN A 476 22.67 2.11 3.40
N VAL A 477 22.04 1.79 4.52
CA VAL A 477 21.59 2.79 5.49
C VAL A 477 22.76 3.58 6.06
N HIS A 478 23.86 2.93 6.47
CA HIS A 478 25.05 3.64 6.94
C HIS A 478 25.68 4.54 5.88
N ASN A 479 25.66 4.12 4.60
CA ASN A 479 26.10 4.97 3.51
C ASN A 479 25.19 6.20 3.35
N TRP A 480 23.87 6.04 3.49
CA TRP A 480 22.92 7.14 3.42
C TRP A 480 22.99 8.09 4.62
N GLU A 481 23.26 7.61 5.83
CA GLU A 481 23.46 8.46 7.00
C GLU A 481 24.65 9.41 6.82
N LYS A 482 25.77 8.87 6.31
CA LYS A 482 26.95 9.68 5.98
C LYS A 482 26.65 10.69 4.88
N ARG A 483 25.90 10.25 3.86
CA ARG A 483 25.51 11.06 2.69
C ARG A 483 24.53 12.19 3.02
N TYR A 484 23.62 11.95 3.96
CA TYR A 484 22.55 12.87 4.34
C TYR A 484 22.61 13.21 5.84
N PRO A 485 23.60 14.00 6.30
CA PRO A 485 23.77 14.32 7.71
C PRO A 485 22.74 15.34 8.18
N THR A 486 21.52 14.88 8.46
CA THR A 486 20.41 15.70 8.97
C THR A 486 19.92 15.19 10.33
N LYS A 487 19.56 16.14 11.21
CA LYS A 487 18.87 15.84 12.48
C LYS A 487 17.35 15.83 12.33
N ASP A 488 16.82 16.35 11.22
CA ASP A 488 15.39 16.23 10.89
C ASP A 488 15.14 14.82 10.39
N VAL A 489 14.54 13.98 11.25
CA VAL A 489 14.26 12.57 10.96
C VAL A 489 13.32 12.41 9.76
N ILE A 490 12.34 13.31 9.61
CA ILE A 490 11.40 13.26 8.48
C ILE A 490 12.12 13.59 7.18
N LEU A 491 13.02 14.58 7.21
CA LEU A 491 13.91 14.87 6.08
C LEU A 491 14.81 13.68 5.77
N GLY A 492 15.39 13.03 6.78
CA GLY A 492 16.22 11.84 6.62
C GLY A 492 15.49 10.70 5.92
N ILE A 493 14.27 10.37 6.36
CA ILE A 493 13.40 9.38 5.70
C ILE A 493 13.18 9.78 4.25
N ASP A 494 12.77 11.01 3.98
CA ASP A 494 12.42 11.45 2.62
C ASP A 494 13.64 11.70 1.70
N LEU A 495 14.85 11.72 2.26
CA LEU A 495 16.12 11.76 1.54
C LEU A 495 16.63 10.38 1.13
N ILE A 496 16.13 9.27 1.72
CA ILE A 496 16.49 7.90 1.30
C ILE A 496 16.44 7.80 -0.24
N PRO A 497 17.54 7.43 -0.93
CA PRO A 497 17.61 7.48 -2.40
C PRO A 497 16.68 6.47 -3.06
N TYR A 498 16.62 5.27 -2.49
CA TYR A 498 15.80 4.19 -3.00
C TYR A 498 14.34 4.52 -2.77
N ARG A 499 13.61 4.77 -3.86
CA ARG A 499 12.19 5.12 -3.80
C ARG A 499 11.40 4.07 -3.04
N GLU A 500 11.67 2.80 -3.31
CA GLU A 500 11.02 1.67 -2.64
C GLU A 500 11.21 1.73 -1.13
N THR A 501 12.45 1.82 -0.65
CA THR A 501 12.79 1.89 0.78
C THR A 501 12.22 3.14 1.45
N ARG A 502 12.29 4.29 0.77
CA ARG A 502 11.72 5.55 1.26
C ARG A 502 10.21 5.45 1.46
N ASP A 503 9.51 4.85 0.51
CA ASP A 503 8.06 4.65 0.60
C ASP A 503 7.72 3.52 1.59
N TYR A 504 8.57 2.50 1.71
CA TYR A 504 8.44 1.41 2.67
C TYR A 504 8.43 1.93 4.11
N VAL A 505 9.46 2.69 4.51
CA VAL A 505 9.60 3.22 5.88
C VAL A 505 8.39 4.08 6.25
N ALA A 506 7.99 5.01 5.37
CA ALA A 506 6.84 5.87 5.61
C ALA A 506 5.54 5.06 5.78
N ASN A 507 5.29 4.07 4.93
CA ASN A 507 4.08 3.24 5.00
C ASN A 507 4.05 2.33 6.23
N VAL A 508 5.18 1.73 6.61
CA VAL A 508 5.23 0.88 7.80
C VAL A 508 5.02 1.72 9.06
N LEU A 509 5.66 2.89 9.18
CA LEU A 509 5.47 3.78 10.33
C LEU A 509 4.03 4.28 10.46
N SER A 510 3.40 4.72 9.37
CA SER A 510 2.00 5.16 9.42
C SER A 510 1.05 4.00 9.74
N THR A 511 1.30 2.81 9.18
CA THR A 511 0.50 1.61 9.47
C THR A 511 0.66 1.17 10.91
N TYR A 512 1.88 1.19 11.45
CA TYR A 512 2.16 0.85 12.84
C TYR A 512 1.46 1.81 13.81
N TYR A 513 1.50 3.11 13.55
CA TYR A 513 0.71 4.10 14.30
C TYR A 513 -0.78 3.73 14.33
N TRP A 514 -1.37 3.38 13.19
CA TRP A 514 -2.79 3.04 13.13
C TRP A 514 -3.12 1.74 13.88
N TYR A 515 -2.28 0.71 13.78
CA TYR A 515 -2.46 -0.50 14.60
C TYR A 515 -2.47 -0.19 16.10
N ARG A 516 -1.50 0.61 16.57
CA ARG A 516 -1.42 1.02 17.98
C ARG A 516 -2.60 1.88 18.40
N LYS A 517 -3.00 2.85 17.56
CA LYS A 517 -4.16 3.70 17.83
C LYS A 517 -5.46 2.92 17.93
N ILE A 518 -5.66 1.92 17.07
CA ILE A 518 -6.90 1.14 16.99
C ILE A 518 -6.96 0.09 18.10
N TYR A 519 -5.87 -0.63 18.34
CA TYR A 519 -5.90 -1.84 19.18
C TYR A 519 -5.23 -1.68 20.55
N GLU A 520 -4.36 -0.70 20.74
CA GLU A 520 -3.74 -0.39 22.02
C GLU A 520 -4.31 0.90 22.66
N ASN A 521 -5.18 1.63 21.94
CA ASN A 521 -5.57 3.00 22.26
C ASN A 521 -4.36 3.94 22.47
N ASN A 522 -3.24 3.65 21.81
CA ASN A 522 -2.01 4.42 21.94
C ASN A 522 -1.77 5.25 20.67
N SER A 523 -1.92 6.57 20.79
CA SER A 523 -1.68 7.53 19.71
C SER A 523 -0.40 8.34 19.90
N ASP A 524 0.52 7.89 20.76
CA ASP A 524 1.79 8.58 20.96
C ASP A 524 2.71 8.40 19.74
N PHE A 525 2.73 9.44 18.91
CA PHE A 525 3.54 9.53 17.70
C PHE A 525 5.04 9.51 18.03
N LYS A 526 5.48 10.00 19.20
CA LYS A 526 6.91 10.01 19.57
C LYS A 526 7.47 8.60 19.71
N GLN A 527 6.66 7.63 20.09
CA GLN A 527 7.08 6.22 20.19
C GLN A 527 7.39 5.57 18.82
N LEU A 528 7.13 6.25 17.70
CA LEU A 528 7.65 5.83 16.38
C LEU A 528 9.13 6.22 16.18
N PHE A 529 9.66 7.10 17.02
CA PHE A 529 11.02 7.63 17.00
C PHE A 529 11.63 7.52 18.40
N PRO A 530 11.74 6.30 18.94
CA PRO A 530 12.18 6.05 20.30
C PRO A 530 13.63 6.49 20.57
#